data_AF-A0A2H6AAC0-F1
#
_entry.id   AF-A0A2H6AAC0-F1
#
_cell.length_a   1.000
_cell.length_b   1.000
_cell.length_c   1.000
_cell.angle_alpha   90.00
_cell.angle_beta   90.00
_cell.angle_gamma   90.00
#
_symmetry.space_group_name_H-M   'P 1'
#
loop_
_entity.id
_entity.type
_entity.pdbx_description
1 polymer ?
#
loop_
_entity_poly.entity_id
_entity_poly.type
_entity_poly.pdbx_seq_one_letter_code
_entity_poly.pdbx_strand_id
1 'polypeptide(L)'
;MKKINKNKRGKKIEKLAFELLKKKKYLVWKPPKVKFYSQDIFGFFDLIALNKKELKLIQVQKERLRPYKIKEIFKLPRPKKVNYEVWVYDSRLKKFKIYDKI
;
A
#
# COMPACT_ATOMS: atom_id res chain seq x y z
N MET A 1 -23.66 -27.72 -3.60
CA MET A 1 -22.36 -27.01 -3.77
C MET A 1 -22.16 -25.98 -2.66
N LYS A 2 -21.17 -26.15 -1.76
CA LYS A 2 -20.84 -25.14 -0.73
C LYS A 2 -20.33 -23.87 -1.43
N LYS A 3 -21.06 -22.74 -1.30
CA LYS A 3 -20.61 -21.41 -1.77
C LYS A 3 -19.31 -21.06 -1.05
N ILE A 4 -18.17 -21.27 -1.71
CA ILE A 4 -16.87 -20.96 -1.12
C ILE A 4 -16.77 -19.44 -0.97
N ASN A 5 -16.68 -18.99 0.27
CA ASN A 5 -16.70 -17.59 0.63
C ASN A 5 -15.49 -16.87 0.00
N LYS A 6 -15.74 -16.07 -1.05
CA LYS A 6 -14.73 -15.35 -1.84
C LYS A 6 -13.81 -14.50 -0.95
N ASN A 7 -14.34 -13.97 0.15
CA ASN A 7 -13.61 -13.17 1.13
C ASN A 7 -12.54 -13.97 1.90
N LYS A 8 -12.78 -15.26 2.18
CA LYS A 8 -11.77 -16.13 2.83
C LYS A 8 -10.60 -16.46 1.88
N ARG A 9 -10.86 -16.53 0.57
CA ARG A 9 -9.84 -16.84 -0.45
C ARG A 9 -8.87 -15.69 -0.72
N GLY A 10 -9.38 -14.45 -0.82
CA GLY A 10 -8.52 -13.25 -0.96
C GLY A 10 -7.54 -13.11 0.20
N LYS A 11 -8.03 -13.30 1.43
CA LYS A 11 -7.20 -13.28 2.64
C LYS A 11 -6.07 -14.32 2.64
N LYS A 12 -6.25 -15.49 1.99
CA LYS A 12 -5.22 -16.54 1.94
C LYS A 12 -4.04 -16.13 1.05
N ILE A 13 -4.31 -15.60 -0.14
CA ILE A 13 -3.25 -15.19 -1.07
C ILE A 13 -2.52 -13.93 -0.56
N GLU A 14 -3.22 -12.99 0.07
CA GLU A 14 -2.61 -11.85 0.74
C GLU A 14 -1.68 -12.29 1.87
N LYS A 15 -2.08 -13.30 2.66
CA LYS A 15 -1.22 -13.87 3.71
C LYS A 15 0.04 -14.48 3.10
N LEU A 16 -0.07 -15.26 2.02
CA LEU A 16 1.10 -15.83 1.34
C LEU A 16 2.06 -14.73 0.82
N ALA A 17 1.52 -13.68 0.21
CA ALA A 17 2.32 -12.55 -0.25
C ALA A 17 3.01 -11.82 0.91
N PHE A 18 2.30 -11.61 2.03
CA PHE A 18 2.86 -11.01 3.24
C PHE A 18 4.05 -11.82 3.79
N GLU A 19 3.88 -13.13 3.94
CA GLU A 19 4.96 -14.02 4.42
C GLU A 19 6.15 -14.04 3.46
N LEU A 20 5.91 -14.05 2.15
CA LEU A 20 6.98 -13.98 1.14
C LEU A 20 7.80 -12.69 1.26
N LEU A 21 7.13 -11.55 1.47
CA LEU A 21 7.80 -10.26 1.64
C LEU A 21 8.59 -10.20 2.96
N LYS A 22 8.04 -10.75 4.04
CA LYS A 22 8.75 -10.87 5.33
C LYS A 22 10.01 -11.72 5.21
N LYS A 23 9.94 -12.88 4.52
CA LYS A 23 11.13 -13.72 4.22
C LYS A 23 12.19 -12.95 3.43
N LYS A 24 11.78 -12.02 2.57
CA LYS A 24 12.67 -11.12 1.82
C LYS A 24 13.13 -9.89 2.61
N LYS A 25 12.97 -9.87 3.94
CA LYS A 25 13.38 -8.80 4.86
C LYS A 25 12.71 -7.44 4.58
N TYR A 26 11.47 -7.45 4.09
CA TYR A 26 10.66 -6.23 4.03
C TYR A 26 9.94 -5.98 5.35
N LEU A 27 9.82 -4.72 5.73
CA LEU A 27 8.78 -4.24 6.63
C LEU A 27 7.49 -4.13 5.80
N VAL A 28 6.42 -4.78 6.25
CA VAL A 28 5.20 -4.96 5.46
C VAL A 28 4.00 -4.50 6.27
N TRP A 29 3.16 -3.68 5.65
CA TRP A 29 1.91 -3.19 6.21
C TRP A 29 0.73 -3.59 5.33
N LYS A 30 -0.42 -3.77 5.99
CA LYS A 30 -1.73 -3.86 5.35
C LYS A 30 -2.44 -2.53 5.58
N PRO A 31 -2.58 -1.67 4.57
CA PRO A 31 -3.25 -0.40 4.79
C PRO A 31 -4.72 -0.65 5.18
N PRO A 32 -5.27 0.12 6.14
CA PRO A 32 -6.68 0.03 6.48
C PRO A 32 -7.52 0.43 5.25
N LYS A 33 -8.49 -0.40 4.87
CA LYS A 33 -9.43 -0.07 3.80
C LYS A 33 -10.51 0.85 4.37
N VAL A 34 -10.35 2.16 4.18
CA VAL A 34 -11.36 3.13 4.61
C VAL A 34 -12.52 3.10 3.62
N LYS A 35 -13.71 2.66 4.08
CA LYS A 35 -14.88 2.47 3.21
C LYS A 35 -15.46 3.76 2.61
N PHE A 36 -15.07 4.92 3.13
CA PHE A 36 -15.79 6.18 2.91
C PHE A 36 -15.00 7.27 2.17
N TYR A 37 -13.77 7.02 1.72
CA TYR A 37 -12.97 8.03 1.01
C TYR A 37 -12.56 7.55 -0.39
N SER A 38 -13.06 8.27 -1.41
CA SER A 38 -12.83 8.00 -2.84
C SER A 38 -11.44 8.43 -3.33
N GLN A 39 -10.68 9.17 -2.53
CA GLN A 39 -9.40 9.78 -2.92
C GLN A 39 -8.16 9.04 -2.38
N ASP A 40 -8.35 7.89 -1.71
CA ASP A 40 -7.24 7.24 -1.02
C ASP A 40 -6.45 6.30 -1.94
N ILE A 41 -5.16 6.59 -2.14
CA ILE A 41 -4.20 5.74 -2.87
C ILE A 41 -4.12 4.34 -2.25
N PHE A 42 -4.42 4.20 -0.95
CA PHE A 42 -4.42 2.91 -0.26
C PHE A 42 -5.53 1.96 -0.73
N GLY A 43 -6.59 2.47 -1.37
CA GLY A 43 -7.63 1.63 -2.01
C GLY A 43 -7.14 0.83 -3.22
N PHE A 44 -5.96 1.17 -3.76
CA PHE A 44 -5.35 0.49 -4.91
C PHE A 44 -4.42 -0.66 -4.52
N PHE A 45 -4.02 -0.78 -3.26
CA PHE A 45 -2.99 -1.71 -2.82
C PHE A 45 -3.42 -2.51 -1.59
N ASP A 46 -3.21 -3.82 -1.63
CA ASP A 46 -3.49 -4.70 -0.49
C ASP A 46 -2.32 -4.73 0.50
N LEU A 47 -1.09 -4.50 0.02
CA LEU A 47 0.14 -4.52 0.82
C LEU A 47 1.05 -3.36 0.45
N ILE A 48 1.69 -2.79 1.46
CA ILE A 48 2.80 -1.84 1.33
C ILE A 48 4.03 -2.52 1.93
N ALA A 49 5.15 -2.54 1.21
CA ALA A 49 6.38 -3.19 1.67
C ALA A 49 7.59 -2.29 1.45
N LEU A 50 8.36 -2.06 2.50
CA LEU A 50 9.56 -1.23 2.49
C LEU A 50 10.77 -2.04 2.93
N ASN A 51 11.90 -1.84 2.25
CA ASN A 51 13.21 -2.23 2.77
C ASN A 51 14.23 -1.11 2.50
N LYS A 52 15.52 -1.38 2.72
CA LYS A 52 16.59 -0.40 2.48
C LYS A 52 16.75 0.05 1.02
N LYS A 53 16.21 -0.70 0.04
CA LYS A 53 16.40 -0.45 -1.39
C LYS A 53 15.18 0.17 -2.06
N GLU A 54 13.98 -0.26 -1.68
CA GLU A 54 12.77 0.10 -2.39
C GLU A 54 11.51 0.05 -1.52
N LEU A 55 10.54 0.88 -1.91
CA LEU A 55 9.15 0.83 -1.48
C LEU A 55 8.32 0.13 -2.57
N LYS A 56 7.47 -0.81 -2.17
CA LYS A 56 6.53 -1.52 -3.04
C LYS A 56 5.11 -1.26 -2.59
N LEU A 57 4.28 -0.86 -3.55
CA LEU A 57 2.82 -0.80 -3.42
C LEU A 57 2.26 -1.98 -4.22
N ILE A 58 1.61 -2.92 -3.54
CA ILE A 58 1.30 -4.25 -4.10
C ILE A 58 -0.20 -4.51 -4.02
N GLN A 59 -0.81 -4.74 -5.19
CA GLN A 59 -2.15 -5.30 -5.31
C GLN A 59 -2.03 -6.82 -5.46
N VAL A 60 -2.64 -7.59 -4.56
CA VAL A 60 -2.58 -9.04 -4.60
C VAL A 60 -3.78 -9.57 -5.37
N GLN A 61 -3.51 -10.39 -6.39
CA GLN A 61 -4.56 -11.00 -7.20
C GLN A 61 -4.26 -12.48 -7.40
N LYS A 62 -5.31 -13.30 -7.46
CA LYS A 62 -5.18 -14.64 -8.01
C LYS A 62 -5.00 -14.51 -9.53
N GLU A 63 -4.24 -15.42 -10.12
CA GLU A 63 -4.16 -15.59 -11.56
C GLU A 63 -5.54 -15.64 -12.23
N ARG A 64 -5.68 -14.87 -13.31
CA ARG A 64 -6.87 -14.73 -14.15
C ARG A 64 -6.39 -14.41 -15.57
N LEU A 65 -7.23 -14.72 -16.56
CA LEU A 65 -6.98 -14.35 -17.97
C LEU A 65 -6.72 -12.84 -18.14
N ARG A 66 -7.38 -12.00 -17.33
CA ARG A 66 -7.15 -10.55 -17.28
C ARG A 66 -7.13 -10.09 -15.81
N PRO A 67 -5.98 -9.64 -15.28
CA PRO A 67 -5.93 -9.04 -13.96
C PRO A 67 -6.64 -7.68 -13.96
N TYR A 68 -7.35 -7.37 -12.88
CA TYR A 68 -8.14 -6.14 -12.76
C TYR A 68 -7.27 -4.99 -12.26
N LYS A 69 -7.66 -3.73 -12.47
CA LYS A 69 -6.95 -2.52 -11.99
C LYS A 69 -5.51 -2.31 -12.47
N ILE A 70 -4.95 -3.15 -13.35
CA ILE A 70 -3.61 -2.96 -13.95
C ILE A 70 -3.48 -1.54 -14.52
N LYS A 71 -4.41 -1.15 -15.40
CA LYS A 71 -4.35 0.15 -16.07
C LYS A 71 -4.40 1.33 -15.09
N GLU A 72 -5.12 1.20 -13.98
CA GLU A 72 -5.22 2.25 -12.97
C GLU A 72 -3.91 2.36 -12.17
N ILE A 73 -3.38 1.22 -11.70
CA ILE A 73 -2.15 1.17 -10.91
C ILE A 73 -0.95 1.65 -11.73
N PHE A 74 -0.79 1.19 -12.96
CA PHE A 74 0.36 1.55 -13.80
C PHE A 74 0.26 2.95 -14.41
N LYS A 75 -0.89 3.64 -14.29
CA LYS A 75 -1.01 5.07 -14.60
C LYS A 75 -0.54 5.97 -13.46
N LEU A 76 -0.39 5.44 -12.24
CA LEU A 76 0.11 6.22 -11.13
C LEU A 76 1.55 6.68 -11.41
N PRO A 77 1.87 7.97 -11.21
CA PRO A 77 3.23 8.46 -11.41
C PRO A 77 4.19 7.76 -10.44
N ARG A 78 5.35 7.35 -10.94
CA ARG A 78 6.41 6.78 -10.11
C ARG A 78 7.30 7.91 -9.59
N PRO A 79 7.33 8.19 -8.28
CA PRO A 79 8.17 9.25 -7.75
C PRO A 79 9.65 8.90 -7.94
N LYS A 80 10.47 9.90 -8.32
CA LYS A 80 11.93 9.75 -8.42
C LYS A 80 12.61 9.71 -7.05
N LYS A 81 12.01 10.38 -6.05
CA LYS A 81 12.50 10.48 -4.67
C LYS A 81 11.33 10.21 -3.72
N VAL A 82 11.61 9.54 -2.60
CA VAL A 82 10.67 9.36 -1.50
C VAL A 82 11.28 10.02 -0.27
N ASN A 83 10.58 11.00 0.30
CA ASN A 83 10.98 11.69 1.53
C ASN A 83 10.12 11.19 2.71
N TYR A 84 10.65 11.32 3.92
CA TYR A 84 9.90 11.16 5.16
C TYR A 84 9.91 12.49 5.88
N GLU A 85 8.72 13.07 6.05
CA GLU A 85 8.56 14.41 6.63
C GLU A 85 7.54 14.36 7.76
N VAL A 86 7.84 15.05 8.86
CA VAL A 86 6.91 15.30 9.95
C VAL A 86 6.59 16.79 9.95
N TRP A 87 5.32 17.11 9.76
CA TRP A 87 4.82 18.47 9.71
C TRP A 87 4.17 18.82 11.04
N VAL A 88 4.75 19.77 11.77
CA VAL A 88 4.24 20.24 13.07
C VAL A 88 3.70 21.65 12.90
N TYR A 89 2.40 21.85 13.14
CA TYR A 89 1.79 23.16 13.04
C TYR A 89 2.12 24.01 14.28
N ASP A 90 2.70 25.19 14.06
CA ASP A 90 2.89 26.21 15.08
C ASP A 90 1.74 27.21 15.02
N SER A 91 0.82 27.13 15.98
CA SER A 91 -0.38 27.97 16.02
C SER A 91 -0.08 29.44 16.29
N ARG A 92 1.03 29.76 16.98
CA ARG A 92 1.41 31.14 17.28
C ARG A 92 1.92 31.84 16.02
N LEU A 93 2.74 31.13 15.24
CA LEU A 93 3.32 31.64 14.00
C LEU A 93 2.45 31.39 12.77
N LYS A 94 1.37 30.62 12.91
CA LYS A 94 0.46 30.17 11.85
C LYS A 94 1.21 29.49 10.68
N LYS A 95 2.22 28.68 10.99
CA LYS A 95 3.12 28.05 10.01
C LYS A 95 3.44 26.61 10.39
N PHE A 96 3.82 25.79 9.42
CA PHE A 96 4.36 24.45 9.68
C PHE A 96 5.88 24.51 9.90
N LYS A 97 6.36 23.78 10.91
CA LYS A 97 7.75 23.36 11.04
C LYS A 97 7.86 21.96 10.44
N ILE A 98 8.71 21.81 9.43
CA ILE A 98 8.89 20.55 8.70
C ILE A 98 10.19 19.92 9.16
N TYR A 99 10.10 18.69 9.65
CA TYR A 99 11.25 17.87 10.01
C TYR A 99 11.37 16.75 8.99
N ASP A 100 12.45 16.72 8.24
CA ASP A 100 12.74 15.67 7.28
C ASP A 100 14.03 14.93 7.64
N LYS A 101 14.10 13.67 7.25
CA LYS A 101 15.33 12.88 7.38
C LYS A 101 16.10 12.99 6.07
N ILE A 102 17.12 13.85 6.05
CA ILE A 102 18.09 13.93 4.95
C ILE A 102 18.91 12.63 4.90
#